data_AF-A0AA47MN26-F1
#
_entry.id   AF-A0AA47MN26-F1
#
_cell.length_a   1.000
_cell.length_b   1.000
_cell.length_c   1.000
_cell.angle_alpha   90.00
_cell.angle_beta   90.00
_cell.angle_gamma   90.00
#
_symmetry.space_group_name_H-M   'P 1'
#
loop_
_entity.id
_entity.type
_entity.pdbx_description
1 polymer ?
#
loop_
_entity_poly.entity_id
_entity_poly.type
_entity_poly.pdbx_seq_one_letter_code
_entity_poly.pdbx_strand_id
1 'polypeptide(L)'
;MFRASIVKAADRSCGRKVVGACRGGNSRTRWWTPAVRDAVKLKKESYRTFLACGTPEAAGRYRQAKQSAAVAVAEAKTRTWEEFGEAMENDFPTASKRFWTTIRRLRRGKQCSVNTVYGGDGALLTSTRDVVDRWKEYFEDLLNPTDTPSGKEAGPGDSGVGSPISGAEVAEVVRKLLGGRVDEVRPEFLKALDVRELSQKAKLSIYQSIFVPALTYGHELWVVTERTRLRVQAAEMSFLTRVAGLSLRDRVRSSVIREELGVDLLLLCVERSQMRWLGHLVRMPPGCLPGEVFRARPTGRRPRGRPRTRWRDYVSRLAWERLGIPQEELDEVAMEREVWASLLRLLPPRPDPG
;
A
#
# COMPACT_ATOMS: atom_id res chain seq x y z
N MET A 1 46.62 -26.65 -11.63
CA MET A 1 46.08 -27.29 -12.85
C MET A 1 44.64 -27.80 -12.65
N PHE A 2 44.37 -28.67 -11.68
CA PHE A 2 43.06 -29.31 -11.46
C PHE A 2 41.85 -28.36 -11.31
N ARG A 3 41.98 -27.32 -10.48
CA ARG A 3 40.92 -26.30 -10.26
C ARG A 3 40.52 -25.56 -11.53
N ALA A 4 41.49 -25.27 -12.41
CA ALA A 4 41.22 -24.58 -13.68
C ALA A 4 40.47 -25.50 -14.66
N SER A 5 40.81 -26.80 -14.68
CA SER A 5 40.14 -27.80 -15.51
C SER A 5 38.69 -28.03 -15.09
N ILE A 6 38.40 -28.08 -13.78
CA ILE A 6 37.02 -28.21 -13.25
C ILE A 6 36.16 -27.02 -13.65
N VAL A 7 36.68 -25.80 -13.51
CA VAL A 7 35.95 -24.59 -13.89
C VAL A 7 35.66 -24.56 -15.38
N LYS A 8 36.61 -24.99 -16.22
CA LYS A 8 36.46 -25.02 -17.68
C LYS A 8 35.48 -26.10 -18.15
N ALA A 9 35.44 -27.24 -17.47
CA ALA A 9 34.47 -28.30 -17.71
C ALA A 9 33.06 -27.87 -17.28
N ALA A 10 32.91 -27.29 -16.09
CA ALA A 10 31.64 -26.76 -15.60
C ALA A 10 31.08 -25.65 -16.51
N ASP A 11 31.95 -24.78 -17.04
CA ASP A 11 31.56 -23.71 -17.96
C ASP A 11 31.02 -24.24 -19.30
N ARG A 12 31.59 -25.35 -19.80
CA ARG A 12 31.13 -26.02 -21.02
C ARG A 12 29.85 -26.83 -20.81
N SER A 13 29.72 -27.50 -19.67
CA SER A 13 28.60 -28.42 -19.39
C SER A 13 27.36 -27.72 -18.84
N CYS A 14 27.54 -26.74 -17.95
CA CYS A 14 26.43 -26.07 -17.25
C CYS A 14 26.14 -24.67 -17.79
N GLY A 15 27.02 -24.13 -18.65
CA GLY A 15 26.97 -22.75 -19.11
C GLY A 15 27.29 -21.73 -18.01
N ARG A 16 27.43 -20.46 -18.40
CA ARG A 16 27.80 -19.37 -17.49
C ARG A 16 26.57 -18.51 -17.17
N LYS A 17 26.14 -18.49 -15.90
CA LYS A 17 25.12 -17.55 -15.41
C LYS A 17 25.83 -16.35 -14.79
N VAL A 18 25.77 -15.18 -15.43
CA VAL A 18 26.24 -13.94 -14.81
C VAL A 18 25.28 -13.59 -13.67
N VAL A 19 25.70 -13.88 -12.44
CA VAL A 19 24.99 -13.41 -11.24
C VAL A 19 25.12 -11.89 -11.23
N GLY A 20 24.05 -11.19 -11.64
CA GLY A 20 23.99 -9.72 -11.65
C GLY A 20 23.55 -9.09 -12.98
N ALA A 21 23.50 -9.82 -14.09
CA ALA A 21 22.95 -9.30 -15.34
C ALA A 21 21.51 -9.79 -15.51
N CYS A 22 20.56 -9.07 -14.91
CA CYS A 22 19.15 -9.26 -15.24
C CYS A 22 18.91 -8.78 -16.68
N ARG A 23 18.49 -9.67 -17.58
CA ARG A 23 17.76 -9.26 -18.79
C ARG A 23 16.47 -8.59 -18.31
N GLY A 24 16.44 -7.26 -18.38
CA GLY A 24 15.41 -6.42 -17.75
C GLY A 24 15.86 -5.90 -16.39
N GLY A 25 16.24 -4.62 -16.34
CA GLY A 25 16.86 -3.95 -15.20
C GLY A 25 16.16 -4.22 -13.86
N ASN A 26 16.88 -4.90 -12.97
CA ASN A 26 16.47 -5.03 -11.57
C ASN A 26 16.70 -3.68 -10.87
N SER A 27 15.61 -3.03 -10.45
CA SER A 27 15.65 -1.72 -9.76
C SER A 27 16.53 -1.75 -8.51
N ARG A 28 16.65 -2.92 -7.85
CA ARG A 28 17.49 -3.12 -6.66
C ARG A 28 19.00 -2.99 -6.90
N THR A 29 19.44 -2.97 -8.14
CA THR A 29 20.86 -2.84 -8.54
C THR A 29 21.14 -1.58 -9.34
N ARG A 30 20.11 -0.77 -9.65
CA ARG A 30 20.25 0.45 -10.45
C ARG A 30 21.17 1.47 -9.77
N TRP A 31 21.26 1.47 -8.44
CA TRP A 31 22.14 2.35 -7.65
C TRP A 31 23.62 1.97 -7.71
N TRP A 32 23.96 0.81 -8.28
CA TRP A 32 25.35 0.35 -8.43
C TRP A 32 26.04 1.01 -9.64
N THR A 33 26.23 2.32 -9.54
CA THR A 33 26.81 3.16 -10.59
C THR A 33 28.34 3.03 -10.65
N PRO A 34 29.00 3.46 -11.75
CA PRO A 34 30.46 3.53 -11.83
C PRO A 34 31.08 4.28 -10.64
N ALA A 35 30.51 5.44 -10.28
CA ALA A 35 30.96 6.24 -9.15
C ALA A 35 30.92 5.46 -7.81
N VAL A 36 29.85 4.71 -7.55
CA VAL A 36 29.76 3.84 -6.35
C VAL A 36 30.80 2.73 -6.38
N ARG A 37 31.04 2.11 -7.54
CA ARG A 37 32.07 1.07 -7.70
C ARG A 37 33.45 1.62 -7.39
N ASP A 38 33.77 2.79 -7.92
CA ASP A 38 35.09 3.41 -7.75
C ASP A 38 35.32 3.83 -6.30
N ALA A 39 34.31 4.40 -5.64
CA ALA A 39 34.37 4.72 -4.21
C ALA A 39 34.53 3.47 -3.33
N VAL A 40 33.82 2.38 -3.63
CA VAL A 40 33.96 1.10 -2.91
C VAL A 40 35.32 0.45 -3.19
N LYS A 41 35.85 0.58 -4.40
CA LYS A 41 37.19 0.10 -4.78
C LYS A 41 38.27 0.85 -3.99
N LEU A 42 38.20 2.19 -3.96
CA LEU A 42 39.11 3.04 -3.19
C LEU A 42 39.05 2.73 -1.69
N LYS A 43 37.86 2.49 -1.13
CA LYS A 43 37.69 2.01 0.25
C LYS A 43 38.42 0.68 0.49
N LYS A 44 38.29 -0.28 -0.43
CA LYS A 44 38.94 -1.59 -0.31
C LYS A 44 40.46 -1.49 -0.43
N GLU A 45 40.96 -0.64 -1.31
CA GLU A 45 42.40 -0.38 -1.48
C GLU A 45 42.99 0.30 -0.25
N SER A 46 42.31 1.33 0.28
CA SER A 46 42.71 2.02 1.51
C SER A 46 42.67 1.12 2.74
N TYR A 47 41.77 0.12 2.76
CA TYR A 47 41.73 -0.88 3.83
C TYR A 47 42.95 -1.82 3.76
N ARG A 48 43.36 -2.24 2.56
CA ARG A 48 44.56 -3.08 2.38
C ARG A 48 45.82 -2.33 2.78
N THR A 49 45.95 -1.05 2.43
CA THR A 49 47.12 -0.24 2.82
C THR A 49 47.16 0.01 4.32
N PHE A 50 46.01 0.24 4.96
CA PHE A 50 45.91 0.32 6.42
C PHE A 50 46.36 -0.99 7.10
N LEU A 51 45.92 -2.14 6.60
CA LEU A 51 46.34 -3.45 7.12
C LEU A 51 47.84 -3.72 6.92
N ALA A 52 48.44 -3.21 5.84
CA ALA A 52 49.84 -3.44 5.52
C ALA A 52 50.80 -2.56 6.35
N CYS A 53 50.47 -1.28 6.56
CA CYS A 53 51.40 -0.32 7.16
C CYS A 53 51.06 0.07 8.60
N GLY A 54 49.79 -0.10 9.03
CA GLY A 54 49.34 0.23 10.39
C GLY A 54 49.44 1.71 10.79
N THR A 55 49.81 2.60 9.86
CA THR A 55 50.11 4.00 10.17
C THR A 55 48.85 4.84 10.41
N PRO A 56 48.93 5.90 11.25
CA PRO A 56 47.80 6.79 11.51
C PRO A 56 47.30 7.51 10.24
N GLU A 57 48.18 7.79 9.29
CA GLU A 57 47.80 8.34 7.98
C GLU A 57 47.01 7.35 7.13
N ALA A 58 47.42 6.09 7.07
CA ALA A 58 46.69 5.05 6.35
C ALA A 58 45.30 4.81 6.97
N ALA A 59 45.20 4.90 8.30
CA ALA A 59 43.93 4.86 9.02
C ALA A 59 43.03 6.08 8.68
N GLY A 60 43.62 7.27 8.54
CA GLY A 60 42.92 8.49 8.09
C GLY A 60 42.35 8.36 6.68
N ARG A 61 43.17 7.89 5.73
CA ARG A 61 42.76 7.65 4.33
C ARG A 61 41.65 6.60 4.23
N TYR A 62 41.73 5.51 5.00
CA TYR A 62 40.65 4.52 5.05
C TYR A 62 39.35 5.11 5.62
N ARG A 63 39.41 5.93 6.68
CA ARG A 63 38.22 6.58 7.25
C ARG A 63 37.53 7.49 6.24
N GLN A 64 38.30 8.32 5.53
CA GLN A 64 37.78 9.19 4.46
C GLN A 64 37.16 8.35 3.33
N ALA A 65 37.88 7.36 2.80
CA ALA A 65 37.36 6.50 1.73
C ALA A 65 36.12 5.70 2.15
N LYS A 66 36.03 5.29 3.43
CA LYS A 66 34.85 4.64 4.01
C LYS A 66 33.65 5.59 4.06
N GLN A 67 33.86 6.84 4.47
CA GLN A 67 32.80 7.87 4.49
C GLN A 67 32.36 8.22 3.07
N SER A 68 33.28 8.49 2.15
CA SER A 68 32.97 8.79 0.75
C SER A 68 32.21 7.65 0.07
N ALA A 69 32.59 6.40 0.30
CA ALA A 69 31.84 5.25 -0.20
C ALA A 69 30.44 5.15 0.44
N ALA A 70 30.28 5.48 1.72
CA ALA A 70 28.97 5.48 2.37
C ALA A 70 28.05 6.57 1.80
N VAL A 71 28.57 7.79 1.61
CA VAL A 71 27.85 8.92 0.99
C VAL A 71 27.44 8.59 -0.44
N ALA A 72 28.39 8.13 -1.28
CA ALA A 72 28.10 7.78 -2.67
C ALA A 72 27.03 6.66 -2.79
N VAL A 73 27.06 5.67 -1.90
CA VAL A 73 26.04 4.62 -1.85
C VAL A 73 24.68 5.18 -1.42
N ALA A 74 24.66 6.09 -0.44
CA ALA A 74 23.42 6.73 0.02
C ALA A 74 22.79 7.57 -1.09
N GLU A 75 23.57 8.48 -1.70
CA GLU A 75 23.12 9.35 -2.79
C GLU A 75 22.64 8.54 -4.00
N ALA A 76 23.40 7.53 -4.44
CA ALA A 76 23.01 6.71 -5.57
C ALA A 76 21.72 5.92 -5.30
N LYS A 77 21.52 5.43 -4.06
CA LYS A 77 20.27 4.79 -3.67
C LYS A 77 19.12 5.79 -3.73
N THR A 78 19.27 6.96 -3.10
CA THR A 78 18.26 8.03 -3.09
C THR A 78 17.84 8.39 -4.51
N ARG A 79 18.81 8.73 -5.37
CA ARG A 79 18.56 9.11 -6.76
C ARG A 79 17.81 8.03 -7.55
N THR A 80 18.19 6.76 -7.42
CA THR A 80 17.49 5.69 -8.14
C THR A 80 16.07 5.45 -7.67
N TRP A 81 15.77 5.77 -6.42
CA TRP A 81 14.42 5.71 -5.88
C TRP A 81 13.60 6.94 -6.26
N GLU A 82 14.20 8.12 -6.35
CA GLU A 82 13.57 9.33 -6.90
C GLU A 82 13.19 9.11 -8.37
N GLU A 83 14.14 8.69 -9.21
CA GLU A 83 13.89 8.38 -10.64
C GLU A 83 12.82 7.27 -10.80
N PHE A 84 12.81 6.30 -9.89
CA PHE A 84 11.77 5.26 -9.88
C PHE A 84 10.40 5.79 -9.43
N GLY A 85 10.38 6.71 -8.45
CA GLY A 85 9.19 7.40 -7.99
C GLY A 85 8.58 8.29 -9.08
N GLU A 86 9.40 9.07 -9.77
CA GLU A 86 9.00 9.88 -10.93
C GLU A 86 8.46 9.01 -12.07
N ALA A 87 9.13 7.89 -12.37
CA ALA A 87 8.63 6.95 -13.36
C ALA A 87 7.27 6.36 -12.96
N MET A 88 7.08 5.99 -11.68
CA MET A 88 5.78 5.52 -11.19
C MET A 88 4.71 6.61 -11.26
N GLU A 89 5.05 7.86 -10.97
CA GLU A 89 4.14 8.98 -11.07
C GLU A 89 3.73 9.26 -12.52
N ASN A 90 4.67 9.26 -13.45
CA ASN A 90 4.38 9.42 -14.89
C ASN A 90 3.58 8.24 -15.45
N ASP A 91 3.87 7.03 -14.99
CA ASP A 91 3.11 5.82 -15.36
C ASP A 91 1.68 5.86 -14.80
N PHE A 92 1.39 6.64 -13.76
CA PHE A 92 0.07 6.66 -13.14
C PHE A 92 -1.04 7.20 -14.08
N PRO A 93 -0.97 8.44 -14.60
CA PRO A 93 -1.96 8.95 -15.55
C PRO A 93 -1.77 8.37 -16.96
N THR A 94 -0.53 8.08 -17.37
CA THR A 94 -0.19 7.71 -18.75
C THR A 94 -0.33 6.21 -19.02
N ALA A 95 -0.05 5.37 -18.03
CA ALA A 95 0.08 3.92 -18.20
C ALA A 95 -0.27 3.13 -16.93
N SER A 96 -1.47 3.32 -16.39
CA SER A 96 -1.94 2.77 -15.11
C SER A 96 -1.66 1.25 -14.93
N LYS A 97 -1.71 0.45 -16.00
CA LYS A 97 -1.37 -0.99 -15.96
C LYS A 97 0.10 -1.25 -15.58
N ARG A 98 1.04 -0.41 -16.02
CA ARG A 98 2.46 -0.49 -15.66
C ARG A 98 2.68 -0.13 -14.21
N PHE A 99 2.06 0.97 -13.75
CA PHE A 99 2.04 1.37 -12.34
C PHE A 99 1.60 0.22 -11.43
N TRP A 100 0.43 -0.38 -11.69
CA TRP A 100 -0.09 -1.47 -10.87
C TRP A 100 0.73 -2.76 -10.92
N THR A 101 1.39 -3.04 -12.05
CA THR A 101 2.32 -4.16 -12.17
C THR A 101 3.55 -3.95 -11.30
N THR A 102 4.08 -2.73 -11.29
CA THR A 102 5.20 -2.32 -10.45
C THR A 102 4.85 -2.39 -8.96
N ILE A 103 3.70 -1.85 -8.54
CA ILE A 103 3.20 -1.97 -7.16
C ILE A 103 3.06 -3.43 -6.75
N ARG A 104 2.53 -4.29 -7.62
CA ARG A 104 2.39 -5.72 -7.33
C ARG A 104 3.74 -6.43 -7.17
N ARG A 105 4.76 -6.03 -7.93
CA ARG A 105 6.14 -6.53 -7.78
C ARG A 105 6.77 -6.08 -6.47
N LEU A 106 6.59 -4.81 -6.09
CA LEU A 106 7.08 -4.28 -4.80
C LEU A 106 6.44 -5.02 -3.62
N ARG A 107 5.12 -5.27 -3.67
CA ARG A 107 4.37 -6.02 -2.65
C ARG A 107 4.79 -7.48 -2.51
N ARG A 108 5.25 -8.13 -3.59
CA ARG A 108 5.64 -9.55 -3.58
C ARG A 108 6.94 -9.82 -2.81
N GLY A 109 7.66 -8.79 -2.36
CA GLY A 109 8.91 -8.95 -1.62
C GLY A 109 10.00 -9.65 -2.44
N LYS A 110 11.12 -10.01 -1.80
CA LYS A 110 12.11 -10.90 -2.41
C LYS A 110 11.57 -12.31 -2.24
N GLN A 111 11.07 -12.94 -3.31
CA GLN A 111 10.89 -14.39 -3.29
C GLN A 111 12.28 -15.00 -3.13
N CYS A 112 12.60 -15.46 -1.92
CA CYS A 112 13.62 -16.46 -1.77
C CYS A 112 13.10 -17.67 -2.54
N SER A 113 13.64 -17.91 -3.73
CA SER A 113 13.51 -19.23 -4.34
C SER A 113 14.03 -20.20 -3.30
N VAL A 114 13.17 -21.15 -2.91
CA VAL A 114 13.53 -22.21 -1.96
C VAL A 114 14.85 -22.80 -2.44
N ASN A 115 15.86 -22.75 -1.56
CA ASN A 115 17.19 -23.25 -1.85
C ASN A 115 17.05 -24.71 -2.26
N THR A 116 17.66 -25.04 -3.39
CA THR A 116 17.82 -26.40 -3.87
C THR A 116 18.41 -27.28 -2.77
N VAL A 117 17.75 -28.38 -2.44
CA VAL A 117 18.18 -29.35 -1.40
C VAL A 117 18.51 -30.67 -2.07
N TYR A 118 19.52 -31.38 -1.57
CA TYR A 118 19.82 -32.73 -2.03
C TYR A 118 18.89 -33.75 -1.35
N GLY A 119 18.31 -34.67 -2.13
CA GLY A 119 17.54 -35.80 -1.65
C GLY A 119 18.40 -36.80 -0.85
N GLY A 120 17.77 -37.73 -0.14
CA GLY A 120 18.48 -38.81 0.57
C GLY A 120 19.26 -39.75 -0.36
N ASP A 121 18.90 -39.76 -1.65
CA ASP A 121 19.56 -40.46 -2.75
C ASP A 121 20.66 -39.64 -3.45
N GLY A 122 20.91 -38.40 -3.00
CA GLY A 122 21.86 -37.48 -3.60
C GLY A 122 21.35 -36.73 -4.85
N ALA A 123 20.07 -36.86 -5.22
CA ALA A 123 19.48 -36.15 -6.34
C ALA A 123 19.17 -34.68 -6.00
N LEU A 124 19.26 -33.79 -6.99
CA LEU A 124 19.09 -32.35 -6.80
C LEU A 124 17.59 -31.96 -6.87
N LEU A 125 16.96 -31.65 -5.73
CA LEU A 125 15.54 -31.30 -5.68
C LEU A 125 15.32 -29.81 -5.98
N THR A 126 14.54 -29.55 -7.02
CA THR A 126 14.28 -28.18 -7.54
C THR A 126 12.81 -27.75 -7.42
N SER A 127 11.90 -28.70 -7.22
CA SER A 127 10.48 -28.45 -6.98
C SER A 127 10.24 -28.11 -5.50
N THR A 128 9.40 -27.10 -5.26
CA THR A 128 9.05 -26.65 -3.91
C THR A 128 8.35 -27.71 -3.07
N ARG A 129 7.61 -28.62 -3.73
CA ARG A 129 6.93 -29.74 -3.08
C ARG A 129 7.95 -30.75 -2.55
N ASP A 130 8.88 -31.14 -3.41
CA ASP A 130 9.91 -32.13 -3.13
C ASP A 130 10.87 -31.66 -2.02
N VAL A 131 11.16 -30.35 -1.95
CA VAL A 131 11.96 -29.79 -0.84
C VAL A 131 11.20 -29.87 0.49
N VAL A 132 9.89 -29.60 0.51
CA VAL A 132 9.07 -29.69 1.72
C VAL A 132 8.92 -31.15 2.19
N ASP A 133 8.71 -32.07 1.25
CA ASP A 133 8.63 -33.50 1.53
C ASP A 133 9.95 -34.04 2.08
N ARG A 134 11.10 -33.60 1.55
CA ARG A 134 12.44 -33.97 2.09
C ARG A 134 12.66 -33.48 3.52
N TRP A 135 12.17 -32.29 3.86
CA TRP A 135 12.23 -31.77 5.23
C TRP A 135 11.32 -32.55 6.18
N LYS A 136 10.16 -32.99 5.69
CA LYS A 136 9.24 -33.83 6.45
C LYS A 136 9.88 -35.18 6.80
N GLU A 137 10.49 -35.86 5.83
CA GLU A 137 11.22 -37.12 6.03
C GLU A 137 12.36 -36.96 7.05
N TYR A 138 13.16 -35.89 6.93
CA TYR A 138 14.25 -35.60 7.86
C TYR A 138 13.76 -35.44 9.31
N PHE A 139 12.61 -34.79 9.53
CA PHE A 139 12.05 -34.61 10.86
C PHE A 139 11.29 -35.85 11.37
N GLU A 140 10.67 -36.65 10.50
CA GLU A 140 10.07 -37.94 10.88
C GLU A 140 11.13 -38.93 11.38
N ASP A 141 12.25 -39.05 10.67
CA ASP A 141 13.38 -39.90 11.10
C ASP A 141 14.05 -39.39 12.39
N LEU A 142 14.09 -38.07 12.57
CA LEU A 142 14.70 -37.45 13.75
C LEU A 142 13.81 -37.59 15.01
N LEU A 143 12.48 -37.60 14.84
CA LEU A 143 11.51 -37.56 15.95
C LEU A 143 10.90 -38.92 16.29
N ASN A 144 10.96 -39.91 15.39
CA ASN A 144 10.47 -41.26 15.62
C ASN A 144 11.58 -42.30 15.32
N PRO A 145 12.59 -42.44 16.20
CA PRO A 145 13.58 -43.48 16.03
C PRO A 145 12.94 -44.87 16.15
N THR A 146 13.13 -45.67 15.09
CA THR A 146 12.62 -47.04 14.95
C THR A 146 13.39 -48.00 15.85
N ASP A 147 13.23 -47.92 17.17
CA ASP A 147 13.53 -49.01 18.09
C ASP A 147 12.78 -48.82 19.41
N THR A 148 11.73 -49.63 19.65
CA THR A 148 11.43 -50.38 20.91
C THR A 148 10.01 -50.99 20.82
N PRO A 149 9.79 -52.27 21.19
CA PRO A 149 8.63 -53.06 20.77
C PRO A 149 7.45 -53.14 21.77
N SER A 150 6.26 -53.42 21.20
CA SER A 150 5.12 -54.22 21.73
C SER A 150 4.47 -53.85 23.07
N GLY A 151 3.14 -53.64 23.06
CA GLY A 151 2.32 -53.78 24.29
C GLY A 151 0.88 -53.25 24.29
N LYS A 152 -0.04 -53.97 23.62
CA LYS A 152 -1.50 -54.16 23.88
C LYS A 152 -2.52 -52.99 23.96
N GLU A 153 -3.48 -53.09 23.01
CA GLU A 153 -4.96 -53.10 23.10
C GLU A 153 -5.78 -52.04 23.87
N ALA A 154 -6.43 -51.19 23.06
CA ALA A 154 -7.86 -50.83 22.96
C ALA A 154 -8.81 -50.77 24.18
N GLY A 155 -9.50 -49.62 24.29
CA GLY A 155 -10.84 -49.45 24.86
C GLY A 155 -11.48 -48.11 24.44
N PRO A 156 -12.82 -48.01 24.23
CA PRO A 156 -13.41 -47.08 23.27
C PRO A 156 -14.17 -45.89 23.89
N GLY A 157 -14.29 -44.80 23.11
CA GLY A 157 -15.38 -43.83 23.23
C GLY A 157 -15.00 -42.41 23.65
N ASP A 158 -14.82 -41.52 22.66
CA ASP A 158 -15.69 -40.35 22.51
C ASP A 158 -15.53 -39.77 21.10
N SER A 159 -16.57 -39.95 20.30
CA SER A 159 -16.67 -39.47 18.91
C SER A 159 -17.09 -38.00 18.92
N GLY A 160 -16.09 -37.12 19.02
CA GLY A 160 -16.24 -35.67 18.87
C GLY A 160 -15.19 -35.09 17.92
N VAL A 161 -14.97 -35.73 16.76
CA VAL A 161 -14.13 -35.12 15.71
C VAL A 161 -14.93 -33.96 15.11
N GLY A 162 -14.66 -32.75 15.59
CA GLY A 162 -15.08 -31.54 14.89
C GLY A 162 -14.55 -31.62 13.45
N SER A 163 -15.46 -31.56 12.48
CA SER A 163 -15.11 -31.60 11.06
C SER A 163 -14.02 -30.57 10.77
N PRO A 164 -12.98 -30.92 9.98
CA PRO A 164 -11.98 -29.95 9.55
C PRO A 164 -12.66 -28.82 8.78
N ILE A 165 -12.30 -27.58 9.12
CA ILE A 165 -12.79 -26.37 8.47
C ILE A 165 -12.68 -26.55 6.95
N SER A 166 -13.82 -26.53 6.27
CA SER A 166 -13.86 -26.72 4.82
C SER A 166 -13.36 -25.46 4.13
N GLY A 167 -12.60 -25.61 3.04
CA GLY A 167 -12.23 -24.48 2.18
C GLY A 167 -13.44 -23.66 1.71
N ALA A 168 -14.64 -24.25 1.70
CA ALA A 168 -15.90 -23.55 1.42
C ALA A 168 -16.38 -22.64 2.57
N GLU A 169 -16.19 -23.03 3.84
CA GLU A 169 -16.47 -22.17 4.99
C GLU A 169 -15.53 -20.97 5.02
N VAL A 170 -14.24 -21.19 4.71
CA VAL A 170 -13.25 -20.11 4.60
C VAL A 170 -13.61 -19.17 3.46
N ALA A 171 -14.02 -19.68 2.30
CA ALA A 171 -14.47 -18.87 1.18
C ALA A 171 -15.75 -18.07 1.49
N GLU A 172 -16.64 -18.58 2.34
CA GLU A 172 -17.84 -17.89 2.79
C GLU A 172 -17.56 -16.79 3.81
N VAL A 173 -16.63 -17.02 4.74
CA VAL A 173 -16.13 -16.00 5.66
C VAL A 173 -15.40 -14.90 4.90
N VAL A 174 -14.60 -15.25 3.88
CA VAL A 174 -13.94 -14.28 2.98
C VAL A 174 -14.95 -13.49 2.13
N ARG A 175 -16.08 -14.10 1.72
CA ARG A 175 -17.21 -13.39 1.09
C ARG A 175 -17.91 -12.42 2.05
N LYS A 176 -18.10 -12.81 3.32
CA LYS A 176 -18.69 -11.96 4.37
C LYS A 176 -17.77 -10.81 4.80
N LEU A 177 -16.45 -10.95 4.66
CA LEU A 177 -15.50 -9.86 4.86
C LEU A 177 -15.60 -8.77 3.79
N LEU A 178 -16.20 -9.04 2.63
CA LEU A 178 -16.42 -8.05 1.56
C LEU A 178 -17.77 -7.29 1.70
N GLY A 179 -18.26 -7.14 2.93
CA GLY A 179 -19.46 -6.38 3.26
C GLY A 179 -19.17 -4.89 3.42
N GLY A 180 -19.55 -4.09 2.43
CA GLY A 180 -19.28 -2.65 2.34
C GLY A 180 -19.62 -1.82 3.59
N ARG A 181 -18.63 -1.06 4.04
CA ARG A 181 -18.69 0.32 4.56
C ARG A 181 -17.24 0.82 4.64
N VAL A 182 -17.07 2.09 5.00
CA VAL A 182 -15.86 2.92 5.13
C VAL A 182 -14.74 2.33 6.03
N ASP A 183 -14.81 1.04 6.36
CA ASP A 183 -14.08 0.40 7.46
C ASP A 183 -12.87 -0.40 6.99
N GLU A 184 -12.70 -0.64 5.68
CA GLU A 184 -11.55 -1.39 5.17
C GLU A 184 -10.67 -0.55 4.26
N VAL A 185 -9.87 0.32 4.87
CA VAL A 185 -8.53 0.55 4.34
C VAL A 185 -7.77 -0.75 4.57
N ARG A 186 -7.79 -1.62 3.57
CA ARG A 186 -7.07 -2.89 3.58
C ARG A 186 -5.63 -2.69 4.07
N PRO A 187 -5.17 -3.40 5.13
CA PRO A 187 -3.83 -3.24 5.69
C PRO A 187 -2.71 -3.39 4.66
N GLU A 188 -2.98 -4.11 3.58
CA GLU A 188 -2.06 -4.31 2.46
C GLU A 188 -1.78 -3.04 1.65
N PHE A 189 -2.69 -2.05 1.65
CA PHE A 189 -2.42 -0.73 1.08
C PHE A 189 -1.41 0.06 1.92
N LEU A 190 -1.53 -0.06 3.25
CA LEU A 190 -0.64 0.62 4.20
C LEU A 190 0.76 -0.02 4.21
N LYS A 191 0.87 -1.34 4.09
CA LYS A 191 2.15 -2.05 3.95
C LYS A 191 2.97 -1.61 2.72
N ALA A 192 2.31 -1.14 1.66
CA ALA A 192 3.00 -0.62 0.49
C ALA A 192 3.67 0.75 0.76
N LEU A 193 3.18 1.50 1.75
CA LEU A 193 3.71 2.82 2.13
C LEU A 193 4.88 2.73 3.12
N ASP A 194 5.00 1.62 3.83
CA ASP A 194 6.09 1.34 4.78
C ASP A 194 7.43 1.04 4.10
N VAL A 195 7.46 0.97 2.77
CA VAL A 195 8.72 0.99 2.02
C VAL A 195 9.33 2.38 2.21
N ARG A 196 10.30 2.48 3.14
CA ARG A 196 10.99 3.72 3.55
C ARG A 196 11.56 4.47 2.35
N GLU A 197 11.90 3.76 1.29
CA GLU A 197 12.56 4.28 0.10
C GLU A 197 11.60 4.78 -0.99
N LEU A 198 10.27 4.69 -0.82
CA LEU A 198 9.33 5.32 -1.76
C LEU A 198 9.28 6.83 -1.53
N SER A 199 9.32 7.61 -2.62
CA SER A 199 9.16 9.07 -2.55
C SER A 199 7.78 9.44 -2.02
N GLN A 200 7.70 10.56 -1.28
CA GLN A 200 6.42 11.10 -0.77
C GLN A 200 5.41 11.31 -1.90
N LYS A 201 5.88 11.78 -3.06
CA LYS A 201 5.07 12.01 -4.25
C LYS A 201 4.42 10.73 -4.79
N ALA A 202 5.16 9.63 -4.89
CA ALA A 202 4.61 8.34 -5.29
C ALA A 202 3.59 7.79 -4.28
N LYS A 203 3.83 8.01 -2.99
CA LYS A 203 2.89 7.65 -1.92
C LYS A 203 1.60 8.48 -2.00
N LEU A 204 1.69 9.76 -2.36
CA LEU A 204 0.52 10.62 -2.63
C LEU A 204 -0.25 10.19 -3.88
N SER A 205 0.42 9.70 -4.92
CA SER A 205 -0.29 9.12 -6.08
C SER A 205 -1.10 7.87 -5.68
N ILE A 206 -0.56 7.03 -4.80
CA ILE A 206 -1.28 5.88 -4.22
C ILE A 206 -2.49 6.36 -3.39
N TYR A 207 -2.33 7.43 -2.61
CA TYR A 207 -3.42 8.05 -1.86
C TYR A 207 -4.56 8.46 -2.78
N GLN A 208 -4.28 9.28 -3.79
CA GLN A 208 -5.29 9.85 -4.68
C GLN A 208 -6.00 8.79 -5.53
N SER A 209 -5.33 7.70 -5.86
CA SER A 209 -5.81 6.71 -6.83
C SER A 209 -6.53 5.52 -6.23
N ILE A 210 -6.14 5.12 -5.02
CA ILE A 210 -6.68 3.95 -4.35
C ILE A 210 -7.50 4.39 -3.16
N PHE A 211 -6.86 5.16 -2.29
CA PHE A 211 -7.37 5.42 -0.97
C PHE A 211 -8.57 6.36 -1.04
N VAL A 212 -8.44 7.47 -1.79
CA VAL A 212 -9.52 8.44 -1.96
C VAL A 212 -10.75 7.78 -2.63
N PRO A 213 -10.65 7.08 -3.79
CA PRO A 213 -11.82 6.45 -4.40
C PRO A 213 -12.44 5.34 -3.55
N ALA A 214 -11.62 4.56 -2.83
CA ALA A 214 -12.13 3.51 -1.95
C ALA A 214 -12.90 4.10 -0.76
N LEU A 215 -12.35 5.13 -0.11
CA LEU A 215 -13.00 5.77 1.04
C LEU A 215 -14.17 6.66 0.65
N THR A 216 -14.19 7.21 -0.56
CA THR A 216 -15.25 8.10 -1.02
C THR A 216 -16.24 7.40 -1.95
N TYR A 217 -16.24 6.07 -2.03
CA TYR A 217 -17.21 5.39 -2.89
C TYR A 217 -18.66 5.67 -2.47
N GLY A 218 -19.45 6.27 -3.38
CA GLY A 218 -20.86 6.59 -3.15
C GLY A 218 -21.12 7.74 -2.16
N HIS A 219 -20.09 8.51 -1.79
CA HIS A 219 -20.19 9.57 -0.78
C HIS A 219 -21.19 10.69 -1.12
N GLU A 220 -21.48 10.89 -2.40
CA GLU A 220 -22.44 11.86 -2.91
C GLU A 220 -23.85 11.65 -2.33
N LEU A 221 -24.18 10.41 -1.97
CA LEU A 221 -25.49 10.03 -1.42
C LEU A 221 -25.48 9.82 0.10
N TRP A 222 -24.33 10.03 0.75
CA TRP A 222 -24.21 9.80 2.19
C TRP A 222 -24.87 10.89 3.01
N VAL A 223 -25.46 10.50 4.13
CA VAL A 223 -25.71 11.43 5.24
C VAL A 223 -24.48 11.37 6.14
N VAL A 224 -23.66 12.43 6.11
CA VAL A 224 -22.43 12.47 6.93
C VAL A 224 -22.81 12.83 8.36
N THR A 225 -22.69 11.86 9.26
CA THR A 225 -22.83 12.05 10.70
C THR A 225 -21.49 12.44 11.31
N GLU A 226 -21.49 12.97 12.53
CA GLU A 226 -20.23 13.29 13.24
C GLU A 226 -19.34 12.06 13.40
N ARG A 227 -19.93 10.90 13.69
CA ARG A 227 -19.19 9.63 13.72
C ARG A 227 -18.53 9.32 12.37
N THR A 228 -19.23 9.53 11.26
CA THR A 228 -18.65 9.32 9.92
C THR A 228 -17.52 10.32 9.65
N ARG A 229 -17.71 11.58 10.03
CA ARG A 229 -16.71 12.65 9.89
C ARG A 229 -15.40 12.29 10.58
N LEU A 230 -15.47 11.93 11.85
CA LEU A 230 -14.31 11.53 12.65
C LEU A 230 -13.61 10.30 12.07
N ARG A 231 -14.36 9.32 11.55
CA ARG A 231 -13.76 8.13 10.92
C ARG A 231 -13.03 8.44 9.62
N VAL A 232 -13.61 9.28 8.77
CA VAL A 232 -12.97 9.71 7.51
C VAL A 232 -11.69 10.49 7.82
N GLN A 233 -11.73 11.41 8.78
CA GLN A 233 -10.55 12.15 9.22
C GLN A 233 -9.47 11.24 9.81
N ALA A 234 -9.85 10.31 10.70
CA ALA A 234 -8.89 9.36 11.28
C ALA A 234 -8.26 8.46 10.22
N ALA A 235 -9.05 7.97 9.26
CA ALA A 235 -8.55 7.17 8.17
C ALA A 235 -7.57 7.97 7.30
N GLU A 236 -7.97 9.16 6.84
CA GLU A 236 -7.11 10.08 6.08
C GLU A 236 -5.79 10.33 6.80
N MET A 237 -5.85 10.74 8.07
CA MET A 237 -4.65 11.04 8.84
C MET A 237 -3.76 9.82 9.05
N SER A 238 -4.33 8.62 9.19
CA SER A 238 -3.54 7.39 9.28
C SER A 238 -2.72 7.11 8.00
N PHE A 239 -3.19 7.59 6.85
CA PHE A 239 -2.47 7.47 5.59
C PHE A 239 -1.43 8.60 5.49
N LEU A 240 -1.85 9.85 5.68
CA LEU A 240 -0.99 11.02 5.52
C LEU A 240 0.20 11.02 6.49
N THR A 241 0.03 10.58 7.74
CA THR A 241 1.15 10.44 8.69
C THR A 241 2.20 9.46 8.20
N ARG A 242 1.80 8.33 7.61
CA ARG A 242 2.73 7.33 7.02
C ARG A 242 3.40 7.85 5.74
N VAL A 243 2.71 8.67 4.96
CA VAL A 243 3.31 9.36 3.79
C VAL A 243 4.41 10.31 4.24
N ALA A 244 4.11 11.14 5.24
CA ALA A 244 5.05 12.09 5.83
C ALA A 244 6.18 11.41 6.62
N GLY A 245 6.04 10.12 6.97
CA GLY A 245 7.01 9.40 7.81
C GLY A 245 6.94 9.79 9.29
N LEU A 246 5.82 10.38 9.71
CA LEU A 246 5.56 10.83 11.07
C LEU A 246 4.93 9.74 11.91
N SER A 247 5.33 9.69 13.16
CA SER A 247 4.75 8.85 14.21
C SER A 247 3.79 9.66 15.08
N LEU A 248 2.92 8.97 15.83
CA LEU A 248 2.05 9.63 16.82
C LEU A 248 2.85 10.32 17.94
N ARG A 249 4.13 9.97 18.13
CA ARG A 249 5.01 10.59 19.14
C ARG A 249 5.45 11.99 18.76
N ASP A 250 5.45 12.31 17.46
CA ASP A 250 5.92 13.60 16.95
C ASP A 250 4.91 14.73 17.23
N ARG A 251 3.67 14.39 17.63
CA ARG A 251 2.59 15.33 18.04
C ARG A 251 2.37 16.48 17.05
N VAL A 252 2.62 16.23 15.76
CA VAL A 252 2.38 17.21 14.69
C VAL A 252 0.87 17.33 14.44
N ARG A 253 0.39 18.57 14.33
CA ARG A 253 -1.03 18.86 14.05
C ARG A 253 -1.43 18.36 12.66
N SER A 254 -2.67 17.87 12.52
CA SER A 254 -3.20 17.38 11.24
C SER A 254 -3.21 18.44 10.14
N SER A 255 -3.44 19.70 10.49
CA SER A 255 -3.42 20.81 9.54
C SER A 255 -2.05 20.99 8.88
N VAL A 256 -0.97 20.90 9.66
CA VAL A 256 0.40 21.05 9.19
C VAL A 256 0.78 19.91 8.24
N ILE A 257 0.40 18.68 8.56
CA ILE A 257 0.66 17.51 7.70
C ILE A 257 -0.01 17.66 6.33
N ARG A 258 -1.25 18.18 6.30
CA ARG A 258 -1.97 18.41 5.04
C ARG A 258 -1.34 19.54 4.22
N GLU A 259 -0.94 20.62 4.88
CA GLU A 259 -0.27 21.76 4.24
C GLU A 259 1.08 21.35 3.63
N GLU A 260 1.90 20.61 4.38
CA GLU A 260 3.20 20.11 3.91
C GLU A 260 3.06 19.16 2.72
N LEU A 261 2.04 18.30 2.72
CA LEU A 261 1.77 17.37 1.63
C LEU A 261 0.97 17.98 0.47
N GLY A 262 0.48 19.22 0.61
CA GLY A 262 -0.37 19.88 -0.39
C GLY A 262 -1.69 19.14 -0.66
N VAL A 263 -2.30 18.53 0.37
CA VAL A 263 -3.51 17.72 0.25
C VAL A 263 -4.73 18.46 0.81
N ASP A 264 -5.75 18.63 -0.02
CA ASP A 264 -7.07 19.10 0.43
C ASP A 264 -7.71 18.11 1.41
N LEU A 265 -8.38 18.63 2.43
CA LEU A 265 -9.16 17.84 3.38
C LEU A 265 -10.15 16.93 2.64
N LEU A 266 -10.07 15.61 2.85
CA LEU A 266 -10.95 14.65 2.17
C LEU A 266 -12.44 14.92 2.42
N LEU A 267 -12.77 15.41 3.60
CA LEU A 267 -14.14 15.84 3.93
C LEU A 267 -14.61 17.01 3.05
N LEU A 268 -13.74 17.96 2.73
CA LEU A 268 -14.06 19.06 1.82
C LEU A 268 -14.39 18.52 0.42
N CYS A 269 -13.62 17.55 -0.07
CA CYS A 269 -13.90 16.86 -1.33
C CYS A 269 -15.27 16.17 -1.30
N VAL A 270 -15.61 15.52 -0.19
CA VAL A 270 -16.90 14.86 0.00
C VAL A 270 -18.06 15.87 -0.04
N GLU A 271 -17.98 16.94 0.75
CA GLU A 271 -19.00 17.99 0.80
C GLU A 271 -19.20 18.66 -0.57
N ARG A 272 -18.09 18.99 -1.27
CA ARG A 272 -18.13 19.61 -2.59
C ARG A 272 -18.84 18.72 -3.62
N SER A 273 -18.57 17.42 -3.62
CA SER A 273 -19.21 16.47 -4.53
C SER A 273 -20.69 16.24 -4.20
N GLN A 274 -21.06 16.22 -2.90
CA GLN A 274 -22.47 16.16 -2.48
C GLN A 274 -23.27 17.35 -3.01
N MET A 275 -22.73 18.56 -2.90
CA MET A 275 -23.36 19.76 -3.43
C MET A 275 -23.32 19.81 -4.97
N ARG A 276 -22.28 19.27 -5.61
CA ARG A 276 -22.27 19.10 -7.07
C ARG A 276 -23.40 18.17 -7.53
N TRP A 277 -23.60 17.06 -6.82
CA TRP A 277 -24.68 16.11 -7.09
C TRP A 277 -26.06 16.73 -6.86
N LEU A 278 -26.23 17.53 -5.79
CA LEU A 278 -27.44 18.32 -5.58
C LEU A 278 -27.76 19.20 -6.79
N GLY A 279 -26.81 20.01 -7.25
CA GLY A 279 -27.04 20.86 -8.42
C GLY A 279 -27.37 20.05 -9.67
N HIS A 280 -26.78 18.86 -9.83
CA HIS A 280 -27.14 17.96 -10.93
C HIS A 280 -28.59 17.46 -10.81
N LEU A 281 -29.01 16.99 -9.63
CA LEU A 281 -30.38 16.53 -9.37
C LEU A 281 -31.43 17.61 -9.61
N VAL A 282 -31.15 18.84 -9.16
CA VAL A 282 -32.05 19.99 -9.33
C VAL A 282 -32.24 20.25 -10.82
N ARG A 283 -31.15 20.27 -11.61
CA ARG A 283 -31.16 20.51 -13.07
C ARG A 283 -31.59 19.33 -13.94
N MET A 284 -31.93 18.17 -13.37
CA MET A 284 -32.37 17.03 -14.17
C MET A 284 -33.74 17.29 -14.82
N PRO A 285 -33.92 16.92 -16.10
CA PRO A 285 -35.22 17.05 -16.75
C PRO A 285 -36.28 16.14 -16.10
N PRO A 286 -37.58 16.46 -16.22
CA PRO A 286 -38.65 15.54 -15.85
C PRO A 286 -38.56 14.23 -16.66
N GLY A 287 -38.95 13.09 -16.09
CA GLY A 287 -38.77 11.76 -16.67
C GLY A 287 -37.53 11.02 -16.14
N CYS A 288 -36.58 11.71 -15.49
CA CYS A 288 -35.42 11.08 -14.86
C CYS A 288 -35.73 10.65 -13.42
N LEU A 289 -35.75 9.33 -13.18
CA LEU A 289 -36.07 8.75 -11.86
C LEU A 289 -35.31 9.37 -10.67
N PRO A 290 -33.97 9.61 -10.71
CA PRO A 290 -33.27 10.21 -9.56
C PRO A 290 -33.78 11.63 -9.23
N GLY A 291 -34.03 12.45 -10.25
CA GLY A 291 -34.57 13.81 -10.09
C GLY A 291 -36.04 13.80 -9.62
N GLU A 292 -36.82 12.83 -10.05
CA GLU A 292 -38.22 12.64 -9.59
C GLU A 292 -38.27 12.19 -8.13
N VAL A 293 -37.49 11.17 -7.76
CA VAL A 293 -37.37 10.69 -6.38
C VAL A 293 -36.86 11.79 -5.45
N PHE A 294 -35.92 12.61 -5.92
CA PHE A 294 -35.45 13.77 -5.17
C PHE A 294 -36.59 14.77 -4.92
N ARG A 295 -37.36 15.13 -5.95
CA ARG A 295 -38.50 16.07 -5.86
C ARG A 295 -39.69 15.52 -5.07
N ALA A 296 -39.87 14.20 -5.03
CA ALA A 296 -40.94 13.56 -4.28
C ALA A 296 -40.87 13.92 -2.79
N ARG A 297 -41.97 14.48 -2.26
CA ARG A 297 -42.14 14.76 -0.83
C ARG A 297 -43.17 13.80 -0.22
N PRO A 298 -42.78 12.56 0.12
CA PRO A 298 -43.71 11.62 0.71
C PRO A 298 -44.15 12.12 2.09
N THR A 299 -45.46 12.30 2.22
CA THR A 299 -46.19 12.63 3.44
C THR A 299 -46.37 11.39 4.31
N GLY A 300 -46.21 11.52 5.63
CA GLY A 300 -46.37 10.43 6.59
C GLY A 300 -45.23 10.29 7.61
N ARG A 301 -45.45 9.46 8.64
CA ARG A 301 -44.45 9.17 9.68
C ARG A 301 -43.44 8.13 9.19
N ARG A 302 -42.17 8.31 9.54
CA ARG A 302 -41.11 7.35 9.19
C ARG A 302 -41.19 6.11 10.08
N PRO A 303 -41.05 4.90 9.51
CA PRO A 303 -40.95 3.67 10.29
C PRO A 303 -39.77 3.69 11.28
N ARG A 304 -39.93 2.98 12.40
CA ARG A 304 -38.84 2.78 13.38
C ARG A 304 -37.66 2.05 12.72
N GLY A 305 -36.43 2.46 13.03
CA GLY A 305 -35.18 1.86 12.52
C GLY A 305 -34.56 2.54 11.29
N ARG A 306 -35.30 3.38 10.55
CA ARG A 306 -34.72 4.15 9.43
C ARG A 306 -33.94 5.38 9.94
N PRO A 307 -32.84 5.80 9.29
CA PRO A 307 -32.14 7.04 9.66
C PRO A 307 -33.10 8.23 9.75
N ARG A 308 -32.98 9.01 10.84
CA ARG A 308 -33.87 10.14 11.14
C ARG A 308 -33.73 11.26 10.09
N THR A 309 -32.51 11.55 9.66
CA THR A 309 -32.20 12.62 8.70
C THR A 309 -32.34 12.13 7.25
N ARG A 310 -33.02 12.90 6.39
CA ARG A 310 -33.03 12.66 4.94
C ARG A 310 -31.75 13.21 4.32
N TRP A 311 -31.32 12.65 3.19
CA TRP A 311 -30.21 13.21 2.43
C TRP A 311 -30.48 14.66 2.00
N ARG A 312 -31.72 14.95 1.54
CA ARG A 312 -32.16 16.33 1.22
C ARG A 312 -31.99 17.27 2.41
N ASP A 313 -32.55 16.94 3.58
CA ASP A 313 -32.44 17.79 4.78
C ASP A 313 -30.97 18.01 5.19
N TYR A 314 -30.15 16.97 5.06
CA TYR A 314 -28.72 17.04 5.34
C TYR A 314 -27.99 17.99 4.36
N VAL A 315 -28.21 17.84 3.05
CA VAL A 315 -27.49 18.64 2.04
C VAL A 315 -28.00 20.08 2.02
N SER A 316 -29.28 20.33 2.32
CA SER A 316 -29.81 21.68 2.51
C SER A 316 -29.19 22.36 3.73
N ARG A 317 -29.08 21.65 4.86
CA ARG A 317 -28.36 22.17 6.03
C ARG A 317 -26.88 22.41 5.72
N LEU A 318 -26.24 21.53 4.95
CA LEU A 318 -24.86 21.69 4.52
C LEU A 318 -24.69 22.95 3.66
N ALA A 319 -25.59 23.18 2.70
CA ALA A 319 -25.57 24.38 1.87
C ALA A 319 -25.77 25.66 2.70
N TRP A 320 -26.67 25.64 3.69
CA TRP A 320 -26.82 26.73 4.65
C TRP A 320 -25.54 26.97 5.46
N GLU A 321 -24.99 25.94 6.09
CA GLU A 321 -23.77 26.05 6.93
C GLU A 321 -22.53 26.51 6.14
N ARG A 322 -22.44 26.17 4.85
CA ARG A 322 -21.22 26.33 4.06
C ARG A 322 -21.28 27.49 3.08
N LEU A 323 -22.47 27.78 2.55
CA LEU A 323 -22.71 28.81 1.52
C LEU A 323 -23.66 29.91 1.99
N GLY A 324 -24.33 29.74 3.15
CA GLY A 324 -25.31 30.71 3.66
C GLY A 324 -26.62 30.75 2.87
N ILE A 325 -26.88 29.74 2.03
CA ILE A 325 -28.06 29.72 1.14
C ILE A 325 -29.26 29.13 1.88
N PRO A 326 -30.36 29.89 2.05
CA PRO A 326 -31.59 29.38 2.66
C PRO A 326 -32.17 28.20 1.88
N GLN A 327 -32.95 27.36 2.55
CA GLN A 327 -33.52 26.17 1.90
C GLN A 327 -34.50 26.54 0.77
N GLU A 328 -35.18 27.68 0.88
CA GLU A 328 -36.13 28.19 -0.10
C GLU A 328 -35.45 28.57 -1.42
N GLU A 329 -34.29 29.22 -1.35
CA GLU A 329 -33.53 29.73 -2.50
C GLU A 329 -32.57 28.68 -3.09
N LEU A 330 -32.34 27.58 -2.37
CA LEU A 330 -31.33 26.58 -2.74
C LEU A 330 -31.53 25.99 -4.13
N ASP A 331 -32.77 25.65 -4.48
CA ASP A 331 -33.07 25.05 -5.78
C ASP A 331 -32.88 26.08 -6.92
N GLU A 332 -33.18 27.36 -6.67
CA GLU A 332 -32.99 28.47 -7.62
C GLU A 332 -31.50 28.76 -7.86
N VAL A 333 -30.71 28.90 -6.79
CA VAL A 333 -29.27 29.13 -6.91
C VAL A 333 -28.56 27.92 -7.54
N ALA A 334 -29.04 26.70 -7.26
CA ALA A 334 -28.51 25.49 -7.87
C ALA A 334 -28.89 25.33 -9.35
N MET A 335 -29.94 26.00 -9.85
CA MET A 335 -30.26 26.04 -11.27
C MET A 335 -29.19 26.78 -12.07
N GLU A 336 -28.70 27.89 -11.52
CA GLU A 336 -27.66 28.70 -12.16
C GLU A 336 -26.31 27.99 -12.15
N ARG A 337 -25.98 27.31 -13.25
CA ARG A 337 -24.82 26.42 -13.34
C ARG A 337 -23.50 27.12 -13.02
N GLU A 338 -23.30 28.32 -13.55
CA GLU A 338 -22.05 29.07 -13.39
C GLU A 338 -21.90 29.63 -11.97
N VAL A 339 -23.00 30.13 -11.39
CA VAL A 339 -23.03 30.60 -10.01
C VAL A 339 -22.75 29.44 -9.06
N TRP A 340 -23.44 28.31 -9.24
CA TRP A 340 -23.25 27.10 -8.44
C TRP A 340 -21.83 26.55 -8.55
N ALA A 341 -21.28 26.46 -9.77
CA ALA A 341 -19.90 26.00 -9.98
C ALA A 341 -18.88 26.91 -9.29
N SER A 342 -19.07 28.23 -9.35
CA SER A 342 -18.21 29.22 -8.72
C SER A 342 -18.23 29.10 -7.19
N LEU A 343 -19.42 28.98 -6.60
CA LEU A 343 -19.58 28.77 -5.14
C LEU A 343 -18.87 27.51 -4.66
N LEU A 344 -18.98 26.41 -5.40
CA LEU A 344 -18.32 25.15 -5.03
C LEU A 344 -16.81 25.18 -5.20
N ARG A 345 -16.31 25.94 -6.19
CA ARG A 345 -14.87 26.14 -6.41
C ARG A 345 -14.23 26.94 -5.29
N LEU A 346 -14.92 27.95 -4.79
CA LEU A 346 -14.46 28.85 -3.74
C LEU A 346 -14.76 28.37 -2.32
N LEU A 347 -15.33 27.18 -2.17
CA LEU A 347 -15.72 26.64 -0.87
C LEU A 347 -14.48 26.44 0.05
N PRO A 348 -14.41 27.16 1.20
CA PRO A 348 -13.26 27.07 2.09
C PRO A 348 -13.30 25.76 2.92
N PRO A 349 -12.16 25.22 3.37
CA PRO A 349 -12.15 24.13 4.35
C PRO A 349 -12.86 24.56 5.65
N ARG A 350 -13.50 23.61 6.37
CA ARG A 350 -14.03 23.90 7.71
C ARG A 350 -12.85 24.23 8.63
N PRO A 351 -12.98 25.22 9.54
CA PRO A 351 -11.99 25.41 10.60
C PRO A 351 -11.93 24.12 11.45
N ASP A 352 -10.72 23.66 11.74
CA ASP A 352 -10.53 22.56 12.68
C ASP A 352 -11.09 22.98 14.05
N PRO A 353 -11.91 22.17 14.72
CA PRO A 353 -12.24 22.42 16.11
C PRO A 353 -10.92 22.30 16.89
N GLY A 354 -10.44 23.43 17.38
CA GLY A 354 -9.14 23.57 18.05
C GLY A 354 -8.98 22.71 19.30
#